data_AF-A0A929APD0-F1
#
_entry.id   AF-A0A929APD0-F1
#
_cell.length_a   1.000
_cell.length_b   1.000
_cell.length_c   1.000
_cell.angle_alpha   90.00
_cell.angle_beta   90.00
_cell.angle_gamma   90.00
#
_symmetry.space_group_name_H-M   'P 1'
#
loop_
_entity.id
_entity.type
_entity.pdbx_description
1 polymer ?
#
loop_
_entity_poly.entity_id
_entity_poly.type
_entity_poly.pdbx_seq_one_letter_code
_entity_poly.pdbx_strand_id
1 'polypeptide(L)'
;MFLTLLDRIGNWNPQLLREIKGRLTFRNSAIAIASSLLSQLLYMLFWLGRLDSAKNSSYIGDIYCRLQKSYQSSQQHYDQLQVEYRQLQEQFRHYSSSNHYDLQKIHQLKDSIAQVKGQITTLQQQLFTHSNCPTDAFNMQLWWQDHLMSMVASFSVTVMFVLLGLGTYMLISDLDKEEQRGTLNFLRLSPQSALSILIGKLLGVPVLLYLGAILMVPLYLGLGFSAQIPGIELFSFLAALVAGSAFFFSGAIVFGLVSSWLGGFQAWLGSGIVLIFLGIANSKGIGNNVLDWLNLFSPSLVLPYLVNENDYGYPFSHYGIENLVWFNIPLGVPGISLILFVLFNFALWTYWMWQAIKRRFHNPNGTILSKGQSYWLTACFTVTSLGFAMSSLMKDYSHWLNFTSLLSLNLLVFVSLIAALSPQRQTLQDWARYRRERKSALIHDLLWGEKSPGLLAIALNLAIASIPLSVGIFYSNAGLTSLVGLIFTLNLVLVYAAIAQLMLLMKTPKRAIWTAGTLVVISLLPPLILTWLSISPGNDGGGLWLFTLYPWEALSYASEMLMLQVLLIEWIAVGGLCIVLTRQLRKVGESATKALLAGRSSVND
;
A
#
# COMPACT_ATOMS: atom_id res chain seq x y z
N MET A 1 -31.07 30.86 0.35
CA MET A 1 -29.73 30.37 0.75
C MET A 1 -29.30 29.10 0.00
N PHE A 2 -30.12 28.06 -0.10
CA PHE A 2 -29.79 26.84 -0.86
C PHE A 2 -29.68 27.06 -2.38
N LEU A 3 -30.66 27.75 -3.00
CA LEU A 3 -30.63 28.08 -4.44
C LEU A 3 -29.40 28.90 -4.83
N THR A 4 -29.08 29.93 -4.05
CA THR A 4 -27.87 30.76 -4.23
C THR A 4 -26.56 29.97 -4.10
N LEU A 5 -26.52 28.93 -3.26
CA LEU A 5 -25.35 28.06 -3.11
C LEU A 5 -25.22 27.10 -4.31
N LEU A 6 -26.35 26.59 -4.80
CA LEU A 6 -26.43 25.72 -5.97
C LEU A 6 -26.02 26.46 -7.26
N ASP A 7 -26.45 27.71 -7.42
CA ASP A 7 -26.05 28.58 -8.53
C ASP A 7 -24.55 28.90 -8.48
N ARG A 8 -24.01 29.14 -7.27
CA ARG A 8 -22.57 29.39 -7.09
C ARG A 8 -21.73 28.16 -7.43
N ILE A 9 -22.17 26.96 -7.04
CA ILE A 9 -21.51 25.69 -7.41
C ILE A 9 -21.63 25.44 -8.92
N GLY A 10 -22.79 25.71 -9.52
CA GLY A 10 -23.01 25.57 -10.95
C GLY A 10 -22.10 26.48 -11.79
N ASN A 11 -21.93 27.72 -11.36
CA ASN A 11 -21.02 28.68 -12.00
C ASN A 11 -19.54 28.30 -11.80
N TRP A 12 -19.19 27.68 -10.67
CA TRP A 12 -17.82 27.26 -10.37
C TRP A 12 -17.43 25.97 -11.12
N ASN A 13 -18.29 24.95 -11.07
CA ASN A 13 -18.06 23.66 -11.71
C ASN A 13 -19.40 23.02 -12.13
N PRO A 14 -19.83 23.22 -13.40
CA PRO A 14 -21.09 22.67 -13.89
C PRO A 14 -21.10 21.14 -13.95
N GLN A 15 -19.94 20.49 -14.12
CA GLN A 15 -19.85 19.03 -14.06
C GLN A 15 -20.12 18.53 -12.64
N LEU A 16 -19.59 19.20 -11.61
CA LEU A 16 -19.90 18.88 -10.21
C LEU A 16 -21.39 19.00 -9.94
N LEU A 17 -22.02 20.10 -10.39
CA LEU A 17 -23.45 20.31 -10.23
C LEU A 17 -24.27 19.20 -10.90
N ARG A 18 -23.87 18.77 -12.10
CA ARG A 18 -24.50 17.66 -12.83
C ARG A 18 -24.46 16.37 -12.00
N GLU A 19 -23.30 16.01 -11.45
CA GLU A 19 -23.15 14.80 -10.64
C GLU A 19 -23.95 14.88 -9.33
N ILE A 20 -23.88 16.02 -8.63
CA ILE A 20 -24.65 16.30 -7.41
C ILE A 20 -26.15 16.14 -7.68
N LYS A 21 -26.68 16.82 -8.71
CA LYS A 21 -28.11 16.78 -9.04
C LYS A 21 -28.57 15.40 -9.47
N GLY A 22 -27.73 14.65 -10.19
CA GLY A 22 -28.03 13.29 -10.64
C GLY A 22 -28.05 12.26 -9.50
N ARG A 23 -27.25 12.47 -8.45
CA ARG A 23 -27.03 11.47 -7.39
C ARG A 23 -27.72 11.79 -6.07
N LEU A 24 -27.71 13.05 -5.63
CA LEU A 24 -28.37 13.53 -4.41
C LEU A 24 -29.87 13.77 -4.64
N THR A 25 -30.57 12.72 -5.08
CA THR A 25 -32.03 12.70 -5.07
C THR A 25 -32.51 12.41 -3.64
N PHE A 26 -33.71 12.89 -3.27
CA PHE A 26 -34.28 12.64 -1.93
C PHE A 26 -34.20 11.16 -1.53
N ARG A 27 -34.56 10.26 -2.45
CA ARG A 27 -34.49 8.81 -2.24
C ARG A 27 -33.06 8.33 -1.95
N ASN A 28 -32.09 8.71 -2.77
CA ASN A 28 -30.72 8.24 -2.61
C ASN A 28 -30.06 8.82 -1.35
N SER A 29 -30.32 10.09 -1.05
CA SER A 29 -29.84 10.74 0.17
C SER A 29 -30.45 10.08 1.41
N ALA A 30 -31.75 9.78 1.41
CA ALA A 30 -32.41 9.08 2.51
C ALA A 30 -31.80 7.67 2.73
N ILE A 31 -31.53 6.93 1.66
CA ILE A 31 -30.86 5.62 1.74
C ILE A 31 -29.44 5.77 2.31
N ALA A 32 -28.66 6.74 1.83
CA ALA A 32 -27.29 6.96 2.32
C ALA A 32 -27.29 7.33 3.82
N ILE A 33 -28.18 8.22 4.24
CA ILE A 33 -28.35 8.59 5.66
C ILE A 33 -28.75 7.37 6.49
N ALA A 34 -29.79 6.64 6.07
CA ALA A 34 -30.26 5.45 6.76
C ALA A 34 -29.18 4.37 6.88
N SER A 35 -28.41 4.12 5.80
CA SER A 35 -27.29 3.18 5.82
C SER A 35 -26.15 3.62 6.75
N SER A 36 -25.85 4.92 6.81
CA SER A 36 -24.81 5.43 7.70
C SER A 36 -25.24 5.30 9.16
N LEU A 37 -26.47 5.69 9.48
CA LEU A 37 -27.03 5.54 10.84
C LEU A 37 -27.14 4.08 11.26
N LEU A 38 -27.56 3.19 10.35
CA LEU A 38 -27.62 1.76 10.60
C LEU A 38 -26.22 1.17 10.87
N SER A 39 -25.22 1.53 10.07
CA SER A 39 -23.84 1.09 10.29
C SER A 39 -23.28 1.59 11.63
N GLN A 40 -23.59 2.83 12.01
CA GLN A 40 -23.21 3.37 13.33
C GLN A 40 -23.89 2.62 14.47
N LEU A 41 -25.19 2.31 14.34
CA LEU A 41 -25.93 1.51 15.31
C LEU A 41 -25.34 0.10 15.43
N LEU A 42 -25.08 -0.58 14.31
CA LEU A 42 -24.47 -1.91 14.28
C LEU A 42 -23.07 -1.90 14.90
N TYR A 43 -22.29 -0.85 14.66
CA TYR A 43 -20.98 -0.67 15.27
C TYR A 43 -21.07 -0.54 16.80
N MET A 44 -22.02 0.25 17.31
CA MET A 44 -22.26 0.35 18.76
C MET A 44 -22.78 -0.97 19.36
N LEU A 45 -23.67 -1.68 18.66
CA LEU A 45 -24.16 -2.99 19.08
C LEU A 45 -23.05 -4.05 19.12
N PHE A 46 -22.10 -4.01 18.18
CA PHE A 46 -20.93 -4.88 18.19
C PHE A 46 -20.09 -4.70 19.47
N TRP A 47 -19.84 -3.45 19.88
CA TRP A 47 -19.11 -3.16 21.11
C TRP A 47 -19.90 -3.49 22.37
N LEU A 48 -21.24 -3.31 22.35
CA LEU A 48 -22.11 -3.78 23.42
C LEU A 48 -22.07 -5.31 23.56
N GLY A 49 -22.02 -6.05 22.45
CA GLY A 49 -21.83 -7.50 22.46
C GLY A 49 -20.48 -7.93 23.04
N ARG A 50 -19.40 -7.17 22.77
CA ARG A 50 -18.09 -7.39 23.40
C ARG A 50 -18.11 -7.12 24.89
N LEU A 51 -18.80 -6.08 25.34
CA LEU A 51 -18.98 -5.79 26.76
C LEU A 51 -19.70 -6.94 27.47
N ASP A 52 -20.82 -7.41 26.90
CA ASP A 52 -21.59 -8.50 27.50
C ASP A 52 -20.78 -9.81 27.55
N SER A 53 -20.04 -10.10 26.49
CA SER A 53 -19.10 -11.22 26.46
C SER A 53 -18.04 -11.09 27.56
N ALA A 54 -17.42 -9.92 27.70
CA ALA A 54 -16.41 -9.66 28.73
C ALA A 54 -16.99 -9.78 30.15
N LYS A 55 -18.21 -9.29 30.37
CA LYS A 55 -18.91 -9.40 31.64
C LYS A 55 -19.17 -10.86 32.04
N ASN A 56 -19.55 -11.70 31.09
CA ASN A 56 -19.85 -13.11 31.34
C ASN A 56 -18.60 -14.00 31.46
N SER A 57 -17.48 -13.59 30.88
CA SER A 57 -16.21 -14.34 30.90
C SER A 57 -15.17 -13.82 31.90
N SER A 58 -15.48 -12.76 32.66
CA SER A 58 -14.50 -12.14 33.56
C SER A 58 -14.33 -12.94 34.85
N TYR A 59 -13.07 -13.10 35.26
CA TYR A 59 -12.68 -13.72 36.53
C TYR A 59 -12.57 -12.68 37.64
N ILE A 60 -12.68 -13.12 38.90
CA ILE A 60 -12.51 -12.20 40.05
C ILE A 60 -11.13 -11.52 40.04
N GLY A 61 -10.11 -12.19 39.51
CA GLY A 61 -8.75 -11.66 39.39
C GLY A 61 -8.55 -10.61 38.30
N ASP A 62 -9.53 -10.39 37.40
CA ASP A 62 -9.41 -9.44 36.31
C ASP A 62 -9.44 -7.99 36.81
N ILE A 63 -8.79 -7.11 36.07
CA ILE A 63 -8.75 -5.65 36.35
C ILE A 63 -10.14 -5.00 36.34
N TYR A 64 -11.11 -5.63 35.67
CA TYR A 64 -12.47 -5.14 35.58
C TYR A 64 -13.36 -5.56 36.75
N CYS A 65 -12.90 -6.46 37.64
CA CYS A 65 -13.68 -6.88 38.79
C CYS A 65 -13.40 -5.99 40.01
N ARG A 66 -14.42 -5.34 40.60
CA ARG A 66 -14.25 -4.52 41.81
C ARG A 66 -13.76 -5.33 43.02
N LEU A 67 -14.02 -6.63 43.02
CA LEU A 67 -13.61 -7.58 44.07
C LEU A 67 -12.16 -8.08 43.91
N GLN A 68 -11.44 -7.65 42.87
CA GLN A 68 -10.07 -8.08 42.60
C GLN A 68 -9.15 -7.87 43.80
N LYS A 69 -9.18 -6.67 44.40
CA LYS A 69 -8.31 -6.34 45.55
C LYS A 69 -8.62 -7.19 46.78
N SER A 70 -9.91 -7.41 47.08
CA SER A 70 -10.31 -8.29 48.18
C SER A 70 -9.89 -9.73 47.94
N TYR A 71 -10.04 -10.22 46.70
CA TYR A 71 -9.64 -11.57 46.33
C TYR A 71 -8.11 -11.77 46.42
N GLN A 72 -7.33 -10.81 45.92
CA GLN A 72 -5.87 -10.84 46.03
C GLN A 72 -5.41 -10.84 47.49
N SER A 73 -6.06 -10.05 48.36
CA SER A 73 -5.77 -10.06 49.81
C SER A 73 -6.11 -11.40 50.47
N SER A 74 -7.27 -11.99 50.16
CA SER A 74 -7.64 -13.32 50.65
C SER A 74 -6.71 -14.42 50.14
N GLN A 75 -6.25 -14.32 48.89
CA GLN A 75 -5.28 -15.24 48.30
C GLN A 75 -3.91 -15.14 48.99
N GLN A 76 -3.41 -13.92 49.24
CA GLN A 76 -2.17 -13.69 49.99
C GLN A 76 -2.27 -14.26 51.41
N HIS A 77 -3.40 -14.07 52.08
CA HIS A 77 -3.62 -14.62 53.42
C HIS A 77 -3.66 -16.15 53.43
N TYR A 78 -4.30 -16.76 52.44
CA TYR A 78 -4.27 -18.21 52.24
C TYR A 78 -2.84 -18.74 52.03
N ASP A 79 -2.03 -18.07 51.20
CA ASP A 79 -0.64 -18.45 50.95
C ASP A 79 0.21 -18.36 52.24
N GLN A 80 -0.01 -17.33 53.07
CA GLN A 80 0.63 -17.19 54.38
C GLN A 80 0.28 -18.36 55.32
N LEU A 81 -1.01 -18.69 55.44
CA LEU A 81 -1.47 -19.82 56.27
C LEU A 81 -0.90 -21.16 55.77
N GLN A 82 -0.74 -21.33 54.46
CA GLN A 82 -0.12 -22.53 53.87
C GLN A 82 1.38 -22.64 54.19
N VAL A 83 2.09 -21.51 54.29
CA VAL A 83 3.49 -21.48 54.74
C VAL A 83 3.56 -21.81 56.24
N GLU A 84 2.71 -21.19 57.05
CA GLU A 84 2.63 -21.46 58.49
C GLU A 84 2.32 -22.94 58.77
N TYR A 85 1.34 -23.51 58.05
CA TYR A 85 1.00 -24.93 58.16
C TYR A 85 2.19 -25.85 57.83
N ARG A 86 2.97 -25.55 56.79
CA ARG A 86 4.17 -26.32 56.43
C ARG A 86 5.24 -26.24 57.53
N GLN A 87 5.48 -25.05 58.08
CA GLN A 87 6.43 -24.86 59.19
C GLN A 87 6.00 -25.63 60.44
N LEU A 88 4.71 -25.59 60.80
CA LEU A 88 4.17 -26.34 61.92
C LEU A 88 4.30 -27.86 61.71
N GLN A 89 4.09 -28.35 60.47
CA GLN A 89 4.31 -29.76 60.14
C GLN A 89 5.78 -30.18 60.22
N GLU A 90 6.71 -29.33 59.80
CA GLU A 90 8.16 -29.59 59.92
C GLU A 90 8.60 -29.63 61.37
N GLN A 91 8.13 -28.68 62.20
CA GLN A 91 8.37 -28.68 63.64
C GLN A 91 7.78 -29.93 64.30
N PHE A 92 6.56 -30.33 63.91
CA PHE A 92 5.95 -31.56 64.38
C PHE A 92 6.79 -32.80 64.02
N ARG A 93 7.28 -32.89 62.77
CA ARG A 93 8.18 -33.99 62.34
C ARG A 93 9.48 -34.00 63.16
N HIS A 94 10.07 -32.83 63.40
CA HIS A 94 11.30 -32.70 64.19
C HIS A 94 11.11 -33.19 65.64
N TYR A 95 10.10 -32.68 66.34
CA TYR A 95 9.81 -33.05 67.73
C TYR A 95 9.17 -34.44 67.88
N SER A 96 8.68 -35.06 66.80
CA SER A 96 8.24 -36.46 66.78
C SER A 96 9.37 -37.46 66.51
N SER A 97 10.55 -36.99 66.09
CA SER A 97 11.69 -37.86 65.78
C SER A 97 12.33 -38.43 67.06
N SER A 98 12.90 -39.63 66.96
CA SER A 98 13.51 -40.33 68.11
C SER A 98 14.58 -39.51 68.84
N ASN A 99 15.22 -38.54 68.17
CA ASN A 99 16.36 -37.79 68.68
C ASN A 99 15.96 -36.49 69.42
N HIS A 100 14.73 -35.98 69.23
CA HIS A 100 14.30 -34.68 69.78
C HIS A 100 12.87 -34.76 70.36
N TYR A 101 12.49 -35.91 70.92
CA TYR A 101 11.12 -36.20 71.33
C TYR A 101 10.63 -35.32 72.49
N ASP A 102 9.53 -34.58 72.29
CA ASP A 102 8.88 -33.74 73.32
C ASP A 102 7.35 -33.85 73.26
N LEU A 103 6.77 -34.60 74.20
CA LEU A 103 5.34 -34.89 74.27
C LEU A 103 4.46 -33.62 74.41
N GLN A 104 4.92 -32.64 75.19
CA GLN A 104 4.13 -31.43 75.47
C GLN A 104 4.08 -30.52 74.23
N LYS A 105 5.21 -30.36 73.53
CA LYS A 105 5.25 -29.64 72.25
C LYS A 105 4.46 -30.33 71.15
N ILE A 106 4.47 -31.67 71.11
CA ILE A 106 3.68 -32.45 70.14
C ILE A 106 2.19 -32.18 70.31
N HIS A 107 1.67 -32.17 71.55
CA HIS A 107 0.26 -31.87 71.82
C HIS A 107 -0.10 -30.44 71.40
N GLN A 108 0.73 -29.45 71.77
CA GLN A 108 0.50 -28.05 71.40
C GLN A 108 0.54 -27.84 69.87
N LEU A 109 1.51 -28.45 69.17
CA LEU A 109 1.61 -28.39 67.71
C LEU A 109 0.40 -29.05 67.04
N LYS A 110 -0.14 -30.14 67.60
CA LYS A 110 -1.32 -30.81 67.07
C LYS A 110 -2.56 -29.90 67.10
N ASP A 111 -2.74 -29.14 68.16
CA ASP A 111 -3.86 -28.20 68.30
C ASP A 111 -3.69 -27.00 67.34
N SER A 112 -2.49 -26.41 67.26
CA SER A 112 -2.20 -25.32 66.31
C SER A 112 -2.35 -25.76 64.85
N ILE A 113 -1.89 -26.97 64.50
CA ILE A 113 -2.07 -27.56 63.17
C ILE A 113 -3.56 -27.74 62.85
N ALA A 114 -4.36 -28.20 63.81
CA ALA A 114 -5.81 -28.36 63.62
C ALA A 114 -6.50 -27.00 63.39
N GLN A 115 -6.10 -25.97 64.15
CA GLN A 115 -6.62 -24.61 64.01
C GLN A 115 -6.29 -24.00 62.63
N VAL A 116 -5.01 -24.00 62.25
CA VAL A 116 -4.55 -23.45 60.95
C VAL A 116 -5.19 -24.22 59.79
N LYS A 117 -5.28 -25.56 59.90
CA LYS A 117 -5.99 -26.39 58.91
C LYS A 117 -7.47 -26.01 58.79
N GLY A 118 -8.13 -25.72 59.90
CA GLY A 118 -9.49 -25.21 59.93
C GLY A 118 -9.61 -23.91 59.14
N GLN A 119 -8.76 -22.92 59.44
CA GLN A 119 -8.74 -21.62 58.75
C GLN A 119 -8.47 -21.76 57.24
N ILE A 120 -7.51 -22.61 56.85
CA ILE A 120 -7.22 -22.92 55.45
C ILE A 120 -8.47 -23.47 54.76
N THR A 121 -9.18 -24.41 55.39
CA THR A 121 -10.37 -25.04 54.79
C THR A 121 -11.48 -24.02 54.57
N THR A 122 -11.69 -23.10 55.53
CA THR A 122 -12.69 -22.03 55.42
C THR A 122 -12.36 -21.05 54.30
N LEU A 123 -11.11 -20.58 54.22
CA LEU A 123 -10.65 -19.67 53.16
C LEU A 123 -10.67 -20.33 51.79
N GLN A 124 -10.28 -21.61 51.72
CA GLN A 124 -10.39 -22.41 50.50
C GLN A 124 -11.84 -22.44 50.02
N GLN A 125 -12.80 -22.73 50.90
CA GLN A 125 -14.21 -22.78 50.51
C GLN A 125 -14.74 -21.42 49.99
N GLN A 126 -14.23 -20.31 50.51
CA GLN A 126 -14.57 -18.96 50.04
C GLN A 126 -13.94 -18.58 48.70
N LEU A 127 -12.70 -19.01 48.43
CA LEU A 127 -11.99 -18.71 47.17
C LEU A 127 -12.47 -19.56 45.99
N PHE A 128 -12.86 -20.82 46.23
CA PHE A 128 -13.18 -21.79 45.17
C PHE A 128 -14.68 -21.85 44.77
N THR A 129 -15.58 -21.17 45.49
CA THR A 129 -17.03 -21.20 45.20
C THR A 129 -17.45 -20.24 44.07
N HIS A 130 -16.69 -19.17 43.81
CA HIS A 130 -16.95 -18.24 42.71
C HIS A 130 -15.64 -17.87 42.01
N SER A 131 -15.27 -18.56 40.93
CA SER A 131 -14.13 -18.16 40.10
C SER A 131 -14.42 -16.92 39.24
N ASN A 132 -15.69 -16.71 38.91
CA ASN A 132 -16.14 -15.69 37.99
C ASN A 132 -16.55 -14.42 38.74
N CYS A 133 -16.26 -13.26 38.16
CA CYS A 133 -16.70 -11.99 38.71
C CYS A 133 -18.23 -11.90 38.66
N PRO A 134 -18.92 -11.62 39.78
CA PRO A 134 -20.36 -11.41 39.75
C PRO A 134 -20.70 -10.18 38.89
N THR A 135 -21.79 -10.27 38.15
CA THR A 135 -22.22 -9.26 37.17
C THR A 135 -22.36 -7.86 37.73
N ASP A 136 -22.70 -7.74 39.01
CA ASP A 136 -22.95 -6.48 39.70
C ASP A 136 -21.66 -5.82 40.20
N ALA A 137 -20.58 -6.62 40.35
CA ALA A 137 -19.26 -6.15 40.73
C ALA A 137 -18.38 -5.79 39.52
N PHE A 138 -18.86 -6.04 38.30
CA PHE A 138 -18.13 -5.71 37.07
C PHE A 138 -18.07 -4.20 36.86
N ASN A 139 -16.85 -3.66 36.69
CA ASN A 139 -16.61 -2.25 36.47
C ASN A 139 -16.79 -1.89 34.99
N MET A 140 -18.04 -1.74 34.57
CA MET A 140 -18.39 -1.35 33.19
C MET A 140 -17.78 -0.01 32.77
N GLN A 141 -17.65 0.95 33.71
CA GLN A 141 -17.08 2.26 33.41
C GLN A 141 -15.60 2.16 33.02
N LEU A 142 -14.81 1.38 33.78
CA LEU A 142 -13.40 1.15 33.46
C LEU A 142 -13.24 0.41 32.14
N TRP A 143 -14.08 -0.60 31.87
CA TRP A 143 -14.05 -1.33 30.61
C TRP A 143 -14.27 -0.41 29.40
N TRP A 144 -15.27 0.48 29.45
CA TRP A 144 -15.48 1.45 28.39
C TRP A 144 -14.29 2.39 28.24
N GLN A 145 -13.76 2.92 29.34
CA GLN A 145 -12.61 3.83 29.30
C GLN A 145 -11.39 3.21 28.60
N ASP A 146 -11.06 1.95 28.93
CA ASP A 146 -9.93 1.25 28.31
C ASP A 146 -10.17 0.97 26.80
N HIS A 147 -11.40 0.62 26.43
CA HIS A 147 -11.70 0.19 25.06
C HIS A 147 -12.06 1.35 24.10
N LEU A 148 -12.34 2.55 24.61
CA LEU A 148 -12.69 3.71 23.78
C LEU A 148 -11.62 4.01 22.71
N MET A 149 -10.34 3.88 23.05
CA MET A 149 -9.24 4.10 22.10
C MET A 149 -9.22 3.03 20.98
N SER A 150 -9.48 1.77 21.34
CA SER A 150 -9.66 0.66 20.38
C SER A 150 -10.91 0.84 19.50
N MET A 151 -11.98 1.44 20.03
CA MET A 151 -13.14 1.82 19.23
C MET A 151 -12.74 2.87 18.18
N VAL A 152 -12.11 3.97 18.59
CA VAL A 152 -11.66 5.03 17.66
C VAL A 152 -10.75 4.47 16.57
N ALA A 153 -9.78 3.63 16.94
CA ALA A 153 -8.87 2.96 15.99
C ALA A 153 -9.63 2.08 14.97
N SER A 154 -10.49 1.18 15.43
CA SER A 154 -11.26 0.28 14.55
C SER A 154 -12.27 1.01 13.67
N PHE A 155 -12.89 2.06 14.20
CA PHE A 155 -13.76 2.92 13.42
C PHE A 155 -12.99 3.63 12.30
N SER A 156 -11.82 4.20 12.63
CA SER A 156 -10.93 4.87 11.66
C SER A 156 -10.52 3.96 10.52
N VAL A 157 -10.03 2.76 10.85
CA VAL A 157 -9.63 1.76 9.86
C VAL A 157 -10.84 1.36 8.99
N THR A 158 -12.00 1.08 9.60
CA THR A 158 -13.21 0.71 8.86
C THR A 158 -13.63 1.81 7.87
N VAL A 159 -13.69 3.07 8.32
CA VAL A 159 -14.04 4.21 7.46
C VAL A 159 -13.03 4.37 6.33
N MET A 160 -11.73 4.20 6.60
CA MET A 160 -10.68 4.23 5.57
C MET A 160 -10.91 3.17 4.49
N PHE A 161 -11.10 1.91 4.86
CA PHE A 161 -11.33 0.81 3.90
C PHE A 161 -12.60 1.03 3.07
N VAL A 162 -13.69 1.43 3.72
CA VAL A 162 -14.98 1.69 3.05
C VAL A 162 -14.88 2.88 2.10
N LEU A 163 -14.34 4.01 2.55
CA LEU A 163 -14.26 5.24 1.76
C LEU A 163 -13.35 5.07 0.53
N LEU A 164 -12.14 4.53 0.74
CA LEU A 164 -11.15 4.38 -0.33
C LEU A 164 -11.52 3.24 -1.28
N GLY A 165 -12.01 2.12 -0.77
CA GLY A 165 -12.46 0.98 -1.59
C GLY A 165 -13.70 1.32 -2.41
N LEU A 166 -14.81 1.66 -1.76
CA LEU A 166 -16.06 1.96 -2.46
C LEU A 166 -15.95 3.19 -3.35
N GLY A 167 -15.24 4.23 -2.91
CA GLY A 167 -15.05 5.43 -3.72
C GLY A 167 -14.27 5.14 -5.01
N THR A 168 -13.24 4.30 -4.94
CA THR A 168 -12.49 3.83 -6.12
C THR A 168 -13.39 3.03 -7.06
N TYR A 169 -14.17 2.09 -6.51
CA TYR A 169 -15.14 1.31 -7.29
C TYR A 169 -16.15 2.22 -8.02
N MET A 170 -16.74 3.19 -7.31
CA MET A 170 -17.76 4.09 -7.85
C MET A 170 -17.20 4.94 -9.00
N LEU A 171 -15.99 5.49 -8.86
CA LEU A 171 -15.36 6.31 -9.89
C LEU A 171 -15.02 5.51 -11.14
N ILE A 172 -14.45 4.31 -10.99
CA ILE A 172 -14.11 3.46 -12.14
C ILE A 172 -15.40 3.00 -12.84
N SER A 173 -16.40 2.55 -12.07
CA SER A 173 -17.68 2.11 -12.63
C SER A 173 -18.41 3.22 -13.38
N ASP A 174 -18.32 4.46 -12.89
CA ASP A 174 -18.90 5.61 -13.56
C ASP A 174 -18.22 5.90 -14.91
N LEU A 175 -16.88 5.93 -14.91
CA LEU A 175 -16.10 6.17 -16.13
C LEU A 175 -16.32 5.07 -17.18
N ASP A 176 -16.36 3.80 -16.77
CA ASP A 176 -16.64 2.68 -17.67
C ASP A 176 -18.04 2.80 -18.30
N LYS A 177 -19.07 3.11 -17.50
CA LYS A 177 -20.43 3.34 -17.99
C LYS A 177 -20.52 4.51 -18.97
N GLU A 178 -19.79 5.60 -18.71
CA GLU A 178 -19.77 6.76 -19.61
C GLU A 178 -18.99 6.51 -20.90
N GLU A 179 -17.90 5.74 -20.86
CA GLU A 179 -17.15 5.34 -22.05
C GLU A 179 -18.02 4.40 -22.91
N GLN A 180 -18.69 3.41 -22.31
CA GLN A 180 -19.60 2.49 -23.00
C GLN A 180 -20.80 3.21 -23.64
N ARG A 181 -21.35 4.23 -22.98
CA ARG A 181 -22.45 5.06 -23.51
C ARG A 181 -21.97 6.11 -24.52
N GLY A 182 -20.66 6.28 -24.71
CA GLY A 182 -20.07 7.32 -25.55
C GLY A 182 -20.19 8.74 -24.99
N THR A 183 -20.73 8.92 -23.78
CA THR A 183 -20.89 10.25 -23.16
C THR A 183 -19.56 10.87 -22.77
N LEU A 184 -18.54 10.06 -22.50
CA LEU A 184 -17.20 10.57 -22.21
C LEU A 184 -16.56 11.27 -23.42
N ASN A 185 -16.83 10.81 -24.64
CA ASN A 185 -16.38 11.49 -25.86
C ASN A 185 -17.03 12.87 -26.04
N PHE A 186 -18.31 13.01 -25.68
CA PHE A 186 -18.96 14.32 -25.68
C PHE A 186 -18.36 15.27 -24.63
N LEU A 187 -18.02 14.76 -23.45
CA LEU A 187 -17.33 15.55 -22.42
C LEU A 187 -15.94 16.02 -22.89
N ARG A 188 -15.20 15.17 -23.63
CA ARG A 188 -13.90 15.52 -24.23
C ARG A 188 -13.99 16.66 -25.26
N LEU A 189 -15.13 16.80 -25.93
CA LEU A 189 -15.37 17.86 -26.92
C LEU A 189 -15.94 19.15 -26.32
N SER A 190 -16.31 19.14 -25.04
CA SER A 190 -16.86 20.32 -24.38
C SER A 190 -15.77 21.41 -24.22
N PRO A 191 -16.14 22.70 -24.23
CA PRO A 191 -15.19 23.80 -24.05
C PRO A 191 -14.60 23.90 -22.64
N GLN A 192 -15.04 23.03 -21.71
CA GLN A 192 -14.57 23.03 -20.33
C GLN A 192 -13.17 22.43 -20.25
N SER A 193 -12.37 22.97 -19.33
CA SER A 193 -11.06 22.38 -19.04
C SER A 193 -11.25 20.96 -18.49
N ALA A 194 -10.40 20.02 -18.93
CA ALA A 194 -10.41 18.66 -18.39
C ALA A 194 -10.31 18.65 -16.86
N LEU A 195 -9.52 19.55 -16.27
CA LEU A 195 -9.40 19.68 -14.82
C LEU A 195 -10.76 19.94 -14.15
N SER A 196 -11.57 20.87 -14.68
CA SER A 196 -12.89 21.15 -14.12
C SER A 196 -13.81 19.92 -14.19
N ILE A 197 -13.83 19.22 -15.33
CA ILE A 197 -14.64 18.02 -15.54
C ILE A 197 -14.23 16.93 -14.53
N LEU A 198 -12.93 16.70 -14.40
CA LEU A 198 -12.37 15.63 -13.59
C LEU A 198 -12.49 15.91 -12.08
N ILE A 199 -12.26 17.15 -11.63
CA ILE A 199 -12.53 17.56 -10.25
C ILE A 199 -14.04 17.42 -9.95
N GLY A 200 -14.89 17.78 -10.91
CA GLY A 200 -16.33 17.63 -10.79
C GLY A 200 -16.75 16.17 -10.61
N LYS A 201 -16.10 15.24 -11.32
CA LYS A 201 -16.30 13.80 -11.12
C LYS A 201 -15.73 13.29 -9.81
N LEU A 202 -14.51 13.67 -9.47
CA LEU A 202 -13.83 13.24 -8.24
C LEU A 202 -14.66 13.60 -6.99
N LEU A 203 -15.24 14.81 -6.96
CA LEU A 203 -16.08 15.26 -5.86
C LEU A 203 -17.55 14.81 -5.97
N GLY A 204 -18.07 14.71 -7.20
CA GLY A 204 -19.49 14.49 -7.44
C GLY A 204 -19.91 13.02 -7.49
N VAL A 205 -19.08 12.14 -8.05
CA VAL A 205 -19.43 10.72 -8.23
C VAL A 205 -19.63 9.99 -6.88
N PRO A 206 -18.68 10.07 -5.93
CA PRO A 206 -18.84 9.50 -4.59
C PRO A 206 -19.58 10.43 -3.60
N VAL A 207 -20.39 11.39 -4.06
CA VAL A 207 -21.02 12.39 -3.15
C VAL A 207 -21.90 11.76 -2.06
N LEU A 208 -22.60 10.65 -2.36
CA LEU A 208 -23.40 9.91 -1.38
C LEU A 208 -22.51 9.22 -0.33
N LEU A 209 -21.32 8.76 -0.73
CA LEU A 209 -20.33 8.18 0.16
C LEU A 209 -19.73 9.25 1.09
N TYR A 210 -19.47 10.45 0.56
CA TYR A 210 -19.05 11.59 1.38
C TYR A 210 -20.13 12.01 2.38
N LEU A 211 -21.40 12.04 1.97
CA LEU A 211 -22.50 12.31 2.90
C LEU A 211 -22.51 11.29 4.04
N GLY A 212 -22.40 10.00 3.72
CA GLY A 212 -22.31 8.93 4.70
C GLY A 212 -21.12 9.09 5.66
N ALA A 213 -19.94 9.44 5.14
CA ALA A 213 -18.72 9.66 5.92
C ALA A 213 -18.83 10.90 6.83
N ILE A 214 -19.41 12.01 6.34
CA ILE A 214 -19.62 13.23 7.14
C ILE A 214 -20.54 12.93 8.32
N LEU A 215 -21.59 12.13 8.13
CA LEU A 215 -22.49 11.71 9.21
C LEU A 215 -21.81 10.82 10.27
N MET A 216 -20.68 10.20 9.94
CA MET A 216 -19.88 9.39 10.86
C MET A 216 -18.89 10.23 11.68
N VAL A 217 -18.55 11.46 11.23
CA VAL A 217 -17.59 12.34 11.93
C VAL A 217 -18.03 12.69 13.36
N PRO A 218 -19.31 13.02 13.66
CA PRO A 218 -19.73 13.29 15.03
C PRO A 218 -19.49 12.12 15.98
N LEU A 219 -19.77 10.89 15.55
CA LEU A 219 -19.51 9.69 16.35
C LEU A 219 -18.01 9.50 16.57
N TYR A 220 -17.20 9.64 15.51
CA TYR A 220 -15.74 9.54 15.60
C TYR A 220 -15.14 10.54 16.60
N LEU A 221 -15.52 11.81 16.50
CA LEU A 221 -15.05 12.86 17.41
C LEU A 221 -15.60 12.65 18.83
N GLY A 222 -16.85 12.23 18.97
CA GLY A 222 -17.46 11.91 20.26
C GLY A 222 -16.73 10.80 21.00
N LEU A 223 -16.38 9.71 20.30
CA LEU A 223 -15.58 8.62 20.86
C LEU A 223 -14.16 9.10 21.20
N GLY A 224 -13.52 9.88 20.32
CA GLY A 224 -12.17 10.40 20.50
C GLY A 224 -12.02 11.33 21.70
N PHE A 225 -12.91 12.30 21.87
CA PHE A 225 -12.88 13.20 23.02
C PHE A 225 -13.25 12.47 24.32
N SER A 226 -14.13 11.48 24.26
CA SER A 226 -14.43 10.62 25.43
C SER A 226 -13.22 9.78 25.84
N ALA A 227 -12.36 9.41 24.88
CA ALA A 227 -11.09 8.71 25.10
C ALA A 227 -9.94 9.63 25.56
N GLN A 228 -10.20 10.93 25.78
CA GLN A 228 -9.19 11.94 26.12
C GLN A 228 -8.08 12.10 25.06
N ILE A 229 -8.36 11.76 23.80
CA ILE A 229 -7.41 11.92 22.70
C ILE A 229 -7.29 13.41 22.33
N PRO A 230 -6.06 13.94 22.16
CA PRO A 230 -5.86 15.30 21.69
C PRO A 230 -6.53 15.55 20.34
N GLY A 231 -7.24 16.69 20.21
CA GLY A 231 -7.96 17.01 18.98
C GLY A 231 -7.07 17.02 17.74
N ILE A 232 -5.81 17.45 17.87
CA ILE A 232 -4.86 17.48 16.76
C ILE A 232 -4.63 16.10 16.12
N GLU A 233 -4.63 15.03 16.92
CA GLU A 233 -4.45 13.66 16.43
C GLU A 233 -5.72 13.14 15.73
N LEU A 234 -6.91 13.50 16.24
CA LEU A 234 -8.16 13.16 15.55
C LEU A 234 -8.26 13.84 14.19
N PHE A 235 -7.88 15.12 14.12
CA PHE A 235 -7.87 15.87 12.86
C PHE A 235 -6.75 15.44 11.91
N SER A 236 -5.62 14.93 12.43
CA SER A 236 -4.52 14.45 11.60
C SER A 236 -4.91 13.22 10.79
N PHE A 237 -5.63 12.27 11.40
CA PHE A 237 -6.20 11.13 10.68
C PHE A 237 -7.21 11.58 9.61
N LEU A 238 -8.12 12.50 9.93
CA LEU A 238 -9.09 13.02 8.96
C LEU A 238 -8.40 13.72 7.79
N ALA A 239 -7.35 14.51 8.05
CA ALA A 239 -6.55 15.16 7.02
C ALA A 239 -5.84 14.14 6.12
N ALA A 240 -5.22 13.11 6.71
CA ALA A 240 -4.60 12.01 5.97
C ALA A 240 -5.62 11.23 5.14
N LEU A 241 -6.85 11.01 5.66
CA LEU A 241 -7.92 10.33 4.94
C LEU A 241 -8.43 11.14 3.74
N VAL A 242 -8.56 12.47 3.88
CA VAL A 242 -8.93 13.36 2.76
C VAL A 242 -7.84 13.38 1.70
N ALA A 243 -6.56 13.51 2.10
CA ALA A 243 -5.42 13.48 1.19
C ALA A 243 -5.30 12.11 0.48
N GLY A 244 -5.46 11.02 1.22
CA GLY A 244 -5.52 9.66 0.69
C GLY A 244 -6.67 9.48 -0.29
N SER A 245 -7.86 10.01 0.01
CA SER A 245 -9.00 9.98 -0.90
C SER A 245 -8.69 10.69 -2.21
N ALA A 246 -8.08 11.88 -2.17
CA ALA A 246 -7.66 12.60 -3.38
C ALA A 246 -6.66 11.78 -4.22
N PHE A 247 -5.70 11.11 -3.56
CA PHE A 247 -4.72 10.25 -4.21
C PHE A 247 -5.33 9.01 -4.85
N PHE A 248 -6.03 8.17 -4.08
CA PHE A 248 -6.62 6.93 -4.59
C PHE A 248 -7.70 7.20 -5.65
N PHE A 249 -8.49 8.26 -5.50
CA PHE A 249 -9.50 8.63 -6.50
C PHE A 249 -8.88 9.18 -7.78
N SER A 250 -7.77 9.91 -7.68
CA SER A 250 -6.98 10.30 -8.87
C SER A 250 -6.43 9.05 -9.58
N GLY A 251 -5.92 8.08 -8.82
CA GLY A 251 -5.47 6.79 -9.35
C GLY A 251 -6.60 6.00 -10.00
N ALA A 252 -7.79 5.99 -9.39
CA ALA A 252 -9.00 5.37 -9.92
C ALA A 252 -9.40 5.96 -11.28
N ILE A 253 -9.26 7.28 -11.45
CA ILE A 253 -9.51 7.95 -12.74
C ILE A 253 -8.46 7.57 -13.78
N VAL A 254 -7.15 7.57 -13.43
CA VAL A 254 -6.08 7.12 -14.34
C VAL A 254 -6.36 5.70 -14.81
N PHE A 255 -6.65 4.81 -13.87
CA PHE A 255 -6.98 3.42 -14.15
C PHE A 255 -8.24 3.33 -15.02
N GLY A 256 -9.31 4.05 -14.66
CA GLY A 256 -10.54 4.23 -15.42
C GLY A 256 -10.32 4.55 -16.91
N LEU A 257 -9.44 5.51 -17.19
CA LEU A 257 -9.15 5.97 -18.55
C LEU A 257 -8.18 5.06 -19.34
N VAL A 258 -7.35 4.26 -18.66
CA VAL A 258 -6.34 3.42 -19.30
C VAL A 258 -6.86 2.00 -19.54
N SER A 259 -7.67 1.46 -18.63
CA SER A 259 -8.10 0.06 -18.65
C SER A 259 -9.55 -0.13 -19.08
N SER A 260 -10.12 0.80 -19.86
CA SER A 260 -11.51 0.72 -20.39
C SER A 260 -11.78 -0.54 -21.21
N TRP A 261 -10.74 -1.20 -21.72
CA TRP A 261 -10.83 -2.49 -22.41
C TRP A 261 -11.28 -3.66 -21.51
N LEU A 262 -11.22 -3.52 -20.18
CA LEU A 262 -11.68 -4.52 -19.21
C LEU A 262 -13.20 -4.52 -19.01
N GLY A 263 -13.91 -3.47 -19.45
CA GLY A 263 -15.36 -3.31 -19.24
C GLY A 263 -15.74 -3.39 -17.76
N GLY A 264 -16.85 -4.07 -17.46
CA GLY A 264 -17.37 -4.16 -16.08
C GLY A 264 -16.43 -4.78 -15.03
N PHE A 265 -15.42 -5.56 -15.44
CA PHE A 265 -14.41 -6.11 -14.53
C PHE A 265 -13.44 -5.04 -14.00
N GLN A 266 -13.34 -3.90 -14.68
CA GLN A 266 -12.42 -2.81 -14.37
C GLN A 266 -12.62 -2.28 -12.93
N ALA A 267 -13.87 -2.00 -12.54
CA ALA A 267 -14.18 -1.45 -11.23
C ALA A 267 -13.86 -2.43 -10.09
N TRP A 268 -14.16 -3.72 -10.29
CA TRP A 268 -13.82 -4.77 -9.33
C TRP A 268 -12.31 -4.90 -9.15
N LEU A 269 -11.55 -4.96 -10.25
CA LEU A 269 -10.09 -5.13 -10.18
C LEU A 269 -9.42 -3.90 -9.56
N GLY A 270 -9.81 -2.69 -9.96
CA GLY A 270 -9.24 -1.46 -9.41
C GLY A 270 -9.52 -1.31 -7.90
N SER A 271 -10.77 -1.55 -7.47
CA SER A 271 -11.12 -1.54 -6.05
C SER A 271 -10.41 -2.65 -5.28
N GLY A 272 -10.32 -3.87 -5.83
CA GLY A 272 -9.64 -4.99 -5.21
C GLY A 272 -8.16 -4.72 -4.97
N ILE A 273 -7.47 -4.12 -5.96
CA ILE A 273 -6.06 -3.71 -5.83
C ILE A 273 -5.89 -2.70 -4.69
N VAL A 274 -6.76 -1.69 -4.61
CA VAL A 274 -6.71 -0.69 -3.52
C VAL A 274 -6.92 -1.35 -2.16
N LEU A 275 -7.90 -2.25 -2.03
CA LEU A 275 -8.21 -2.92 -0.77
C LEU A 275 -7.07 -3.86 -0.32
N ILE A 276 -6.50 -4.64 -1.24
CA ILE A 276 -5.35 -5.52 -0.97
C ILE A 276 -4.15 -4.66 -0.55
N PHE A 277 -3.87 -3.59 -1.28
CA PHE A 277 -2.78 -2.66 -0.95
C PHE A 277 -2.97 -2.05 0.44
N LEU A 278 -4.16 -1.54 0.76
CA LEU A 278 -4.45 -0.98 2.07
C LEU A 278 -4.35 -2.04 3.17
N GLY A 279 -4.76 -3.29 2.91
CA GLY A 279 -4.59 -4.42 3.82
C GLY A 279 -3.12 -4.69 4.16
N ILE A 280 -2.27 -4.73 3.13
CA ILE A 280 -0.82 -4.90 3.30
C ILE A 280 -0.24 -3.71 4.05
N ALA A 281 -0.49 -2.48 3.60
CA ALA A 281 0.09 -1.28 4.20
C ALA A 281 -0.37 -1.06 5.65
N ASN A 282 -1.62 -1.40 5.99
CA ASN A 282 -2.15 -1.31 7.34
C ASN A 282 -1.58 -2.37 8.30
N SER A 283 -1.10 -3.49 7.76
CA SER A 283 -0.57 -4.63 8.52
C SER A 283 0.95 -4.76 8.41
N LYS A 284 1.64 -3.73 7.88
CA LYS A 284 3.09 -3.74 7.70
C LYS A 284 3.76 -2.87 8.75
N GLY A 285 4.49 -3.51 9.67
CA GLY A 285 5.35 -2.84 10.63
C GLY A 285 6.46 -2.00 10.00
N ILE A 286 7.02 -1.09 10.79
CA ILE A 286 8.10 -0.19 10.37
C ILE A 286 9.43 -0.87 10.69
N GLY A 287 10.19 -1.17 9.63
CA GLY A 287 11.34 -2.07 9.70
C GLY A 287 12.68 -1.41 9.36
N ASN A 288 12.73 -0.09 9.21
CA ASN A 288 13.87 0.62 8.61
C ASN A 288 14.22 0.06 7.23
N ASN A 289 13.23 -0.06 6.33
CA ASN A 289 13.44 -0.57 4.98
C ASN A 289 12.77 0.28 3.91
N VAL A 290 13.16 0.08 2.65
CA VAL A 290 12.56 0.82 1.50
C VAL A 290 11.05 0.64 1.43
N LEU A 291 10.55 -0.52 1.86
CA LEU A 291 9.12 -0.82 1.84
C LEU A 291 8.34 -0.04 2.92
N ASP A 292 9.00 0.60 3.89
CA ASP A 292 8.35 1.55 4.81
C ASP A 292 7.76 2.75 4.06
N TRP A 293 8.29 3.08 2.87
CA TRP A 293 7.69 4.07 1.98
C TRP A 293 6.24 3.72 1.59
N LEU A 294 5.91 2.43 1.47
CA LEU A 294 4.55 1.99 1.14
C LEU A 294 3.54 2.34 2.24
N ASN A 295 3.99 2.41 3.49
CA ASN A 295 3.13 2.75 4.64
C ASN A 295 2.62 4.20 4.55
N LEU A 296 3.37 5.11 3.91
CA LEU A 296 2.96 6.52 3.72
C LEU A 296 1.73 6.69 2.83
N PHE A 297 1.36 5.68 2.06
CA PHE A 297 0.14 5.70 1.25
C PHE A 297 -1.08 5.19 2.02
N SER A 298 -0.93 4.86 3.30
CA SER A 298 -2.03 4.44 4.17
C SER A 298 -2.34 5.53 5.20
N PRO A 299 -3.58 6.08 5.23
CA PRO A 299 -4.00 7.00 6.29
C PRO A 299 -3.87 6.42 7.70
N SER A 300 -3.86 5.08 7.83
CA SER A 300 -3.69 4.40 9.12
C SER A 300 -2.33 4.63 9.78
N LEU A 301 -1.31 5.10 9.04
CA LEU A 301 0.04 5.32 9.57
C LEU A 301 0.09 6.36 10.70
N VAL A 302 -0.87 7.28 10.75
CA VAL A 302 -0.94 8.30 11.81
C VAL A 302 -1.68 7.78 13.06
N LEU A 303 -2.38 6.65 12.96
CA LEU A 303 -3.17 6.11 14.07
C LEU A 303 -2.36 5.71 15.31
N PRO A 304 -1.09 5.27 15.25
CA PRO A 304 -0.30 5.03 16.45
C PRO A 304 -0.18 6.24 17.38
N TYR A 305 -0.25 7.48 16.88
CA TYR A 305 -0.23 8.66 17.75
C TYR A 305 -1.54 8.88 18.49
N LEU A 306 -2.64 8.27 18.03
CA LEU A 306 -3.92 8.25 18.74
C LEU A 306 -3.94 7.23 19.88
N VAL A 307 -2.96 6.33 19.93
CA VAL A 307 -3.04 5.07 20.64
C VAL A 307 -1.79 4.83 21.49
N ASN A 308 -1.96 4.49 22.76
CA ASN A 308 -0.84 4.09 23.62
C ASN A 308 -0.26 2.73 23.15
N GLU A 309 1.03 2.70 22.77
CA GLU A 309 1.70 1.57 22.08
C GLU A 309 1.76 0.25 22.86
N ASN A 310 1.48 0.27 24.17
CA ASN A 310 1.66 -0.88 25.05
C ASN A 310 0.55 -1.94 24.97
N ASP A 311 -0.52 -1.69 24.21
CA ASP A 311 -1.68 -2.58 24.13
C ASP A 311 -1.69 -3.40 22.83
N TYR A 312 -1.67 -4.73 22.97
CA TYR A 312 -1.79 -5.65 21.84
C TYR A 312 -3.26 -5.74 21.41
N GLY A 313 -3.57 -5.54 20.13
CA GLY A 313 -4.92 -5.79 19.59
C GLY A 313 -5.53 -4.71 18.68
N TYR A 314 -4.76 -3.71 18.28
CA TYR A 314 -5.23 -2.71 17.33
C TYR A 314 -5.42 -3.28 15.91
N PRO A 315 -6.36 -2.72 15.13
CA PRO A 315 -6.68 -3.17 13.76
C PRO A 315 -5.65 -2.69 12.73
N PHE A 316 -4.45 -2.30 13.16
CA PHE A 316 -3.33 -1.86 12.36
C PHE A 316 -2.03 -2.28 13.07
N SER A 317 -0.94 -2.43 12.31
CA SER A 317 0.31 -2.97 12.84
C SER A 317 1.49 -2.08 12.44
N HIS A 318 1.54 -0.87 13.00
CA HIS A 318 2.58 0.13 12.74
C HIS A 318 3.57 0.24 13.91
N TYR A 319 3.94 -0.89 14.51
CA TYR A 319 4.92 -0.92 15.59
C TYR A 319 6.27 -0.34 15.13
N GLY A 320 6.93 0.37 16.03
CA GLY A 320 8.23 0.98 15.80
C GLY A 320 8.16 2.26 14.95
N ILE A 321 7.10 3.07 15.09
CA ILE A 321 6.93 4.29 14.29
C ILE A 321 8.07 5.28 14.47
N GLU A 322 8.64 5.35 15.68
CA GLU A 322 9.85 6.09 16.03
C GLU A 322 11.05 5.79 15.13
N ASN A 323 11.10 4.60 14.54
CA ASN A 323 12.17 4.18 13.64
C ASN A 323 11.99 4.70 12.22
N LEU A 324 10.88 5.35 11.87
CA LEU A 324 10.67 5.85 10.51
C LEU A 324 11.59 7.03 10.20
N VAL A 325 12.54 6.83 9.29
CA VAL A 325 13.58 7.80 8.93
C VAL A 325 13.66 8.01 7.42
N TRP A 326 13.88 9.24 6.97
CA TRP A 326 14.15 9.60 5.57
C TRP A 326 15.45 10.42 5.46
N PHE A 327 16.50 9.90 4.81
CA PHE A 327 17.84 10.52 4.76
C PHE A 327 18.36 11.01 6.14
N ASN A 328 18.16 10.20 7.19
CA ASN A 328 18.48 10.53 8.60
C ASN A 328 17.59 11.60 9.27
N ILE A 329 16.53 12.06 8.61
CA ILE A 329 15.49 12.88 9.25
C ILE A 329 14.52 11.93 9.98
N PRO A 330 14.39 12.00 11.32
CA PRO A 330 13.48 11.16 12.07
C PRO A 330 12.04 11.64 11.85
N LEU A 331 11.31 10.99 10.95
CA LEU A 331 9.95 11.35 10.61
C LEU A 331 8.96 10.93 11.69
N GLY A 332 9.21 9.79 12.34
CA GLY A 332 8.29 9.17 13.28
C GLY A 332 8.46 9.53 14.75
N VAL A 333 9.46 10.36 15.11
CA VAL A 333 9.58 10.86 16.49
C VAL A 333 8.61 12.03 16.73
N PRO A 334 8.59 13.09 15.88
CA PRO A 334 7.57 14.12 15.96
C PRO A 334 6.32 13.72 15.16
N GLY A 335 5.15 13.59 15.80
CA GLY A 335 3.90 13.31 15.07
C GLY A 335 3.59 14.35 13.97
N ILE A 336 3.91 15.62 14.20
CA ILE A 336 3.71 16.70 13.22
C ILE A 336 4.56 16.50 11.95
N SER A 337 5.83 16.08 12.08
CA SER A 337 6.67 15.86 10.89
C SER A 337 6.15 14.71 10.05
N LEU A 338 5.66 13.65 10.70
CA LEU A 338 5.04 12.54 9.98
C LEU A 338 3.80 13.01 9.21
N ILE A 339 2.90 13.74 9.85
CA ILE A 339 1.66 14.22 9.22
C ILE A 339 1.99 15.10 8.01
N LEU A 340 2.90 16.06 8.17
CA LEU A 340 3.33 16.92 7.06
C LEU A 340 3.94 16.09 5.92
N PHE A 341 4.75 15.08 6.23
CA PHE A 341 5.37 14.22 5.22
C PHE A 341 4.36 13.32 4.51
N VAL A 342 3.36 12.76 5.23
CA VAL A 342 2.25 11.99 4.66
C VAL A 342 1.42 12.85 3.71
N LEU A 343 1.05 14.07 4.13
CA LEU A 343 0.31 15.01 3.30
C LEU A 343 1.11 15.42 2.05
N PHE A 344 2.40 15.70 2.22
CA PHE A 344 3.30 15.99 1.10
C PHE A 344 3.40 14.81 0.14
N ASN A 345 3.56 13.58 0.64
CA ASN A 345 3.62 12.37 -0.17
C ASN A 345 2.33 12.20 -1.00
N PHE A 346 1.16 12.31 -0.37
CA PHE A 346 -0.11 12.25 -1.10
C PHE A 346 -0.23 13.36 -2.15
N ALA A 347 0.12 14.60 -1.82
CA ALA A 347 0.04 15.72 -2.76
C ALA A 347 0.98 15.53 -3.97
N LEU A 348 2.22 15.09 -3.72
CA LEU A 348 3.25 14.85 -4.73
C LEU A 348 2.82 13.78 -5.74
N TRP A 349 2.34 12.63 -5.26
CA TRP A 349 1.93 11.55 -6.15
C TRP A 349 0.58 11.81 -6.82
N THR A 350 -0.32 12.54 -6.15
CA THR A 350 -1.53 13.05 -6.76
C THR A 350 -1.18 13.95 -7.94
N TYR A 351 -0.25 14.90 -7.78
CA TYR A 351 0.20 15.77 -8.88
C TYR A 351 0.68 14.96 -10.10
N TRP A 352 1.48 13.91 -9.89
CA TRP A 352 1.95 13.06 -10.98
C TRP A 352 0.81 12.29 -11.68
N MET A 353 -0.18 11.81 -10.92
CA MET A 353 -1.39 11.22 -11.50
C MET A 353 -2.14 12.25 -12.35
N TRP A 354 -2.29 13.48 -11.88
CA TRP A 354 -2.97 14.54 -12.66
C TRP A 354 -2.30 14.84 -14.00
N GLN A 355 -0.97 14.74 -14.10
CA GLN A 355 -0.27 14.85 -15.39
C GLN A 355 -0.71 13.75 -16.37
N ALA A 356 -0.82 12.51 -15.89
CA ALA A 356 -1.32 11.38 -16.68
C ALA A 356 -2.80 11.55 -17.07
N ILE A 357 -3.65 11.94 -16.12
CA ILE A 357 -5.09 12.14 -16.36
C ILE A 357 -5.32 13.21 -17.44
N LYS A 358 -4.69 14.39 -17.30
CA LYS A 358 -4.86 15.50 -18.24
C LYS A 358 -4.53 15.07 -19.68
N ARG A 359 -3.49 14.27 -19.85
CA ARG A 359 -3.03 13.81 -21.16
C ARG A 359 -3.96 12.73 -21.73
N ARG A 360 -4.27 11.70 -20.94
CA ARG A 360 -5.10 10.57 -21.38
C ARG A 360 -6.56 10.95 -21.61
N PHE A 361 -7.08 11.94 -20.88
CA PHE A 361 -8.44 12.44 -21.08
C PHE A 361 -8.64 13.02 -22.48
N HIS A 362 -7.71 13.87 -22.97
CA HIS A 362 -7.81 14.47 -24.31
C HIS A 362 -7.42 13.48 -25.41
N ASN A 363 -6.37 12.68 -25.19
CA ASN A 363 -5.80 11.78 -26.19
C ASN A 363 -5.84 10.32 -25.71
N PRO A 364 -6.96 9.60 -25.90
CA PRO A 364 -7.13 8.22 -25.42
C PRO A 364 -6.18 7.21 -26.10
N ASN A 365 -5.64 7.55 -27.27
CA ASN A 365 -4.69 6.70 -28.01
C ASN A 365 -3.21 7.14 -27.84
N GLY A 366 -2.96 8.23 -27.11
CA GLY A 366 -1.61 8.76 -26.87
C GLY A 366 -0.88 8.06 -25.71
N THR A 367 0.40 8.35 -25.52
CA THR A 367 1.15 7.88 -24.34
C THR A 367 0.57 8.47 -23.05
N ILE A 368 0.71 7.76 -21.93
CA ILE A 368 0.19 8.18 -20.62
C ILE A 368 0.95 9.38 -20.08
N LEU A 369 2.27 9.37 -20.24
CA LEU A 369 3.16 10.46 -19.84
C LEU A 369 3.91 11.01 -21.05
N SER A 370 4.34 12.27 -20.96
CA SER A 370 5.38 12.78 -21.86
C SER A 370 6.75 12.25 -21.43
N LYS A 371 7.71 12.24 -22.36
CA LYS A 371 9.09 11.83 -22.06
C LYS A 371 9.72 12.73 -20.99
N GLY A 372 9.56 14.04 -21.12
CA GLY A 372 10.00 15.01 -20.11
C GLY A 372 9.37 14.80 -18.74
N GLN A 373 8.06 14.53 -18.68
CA GLN A 373 7.37 14.22 -17.42
C GLN A 373 7.91 12.94 -16.80
N SER A 374 8.22 11.92 -17.60
CA SER A 374 8.81 10.68 -17.07
C SER A 374 10.18 10.90 -16.44
N TYR A 375 11.03 11.77 -17.01
CA TYR A 375 12.36 12.06 -16.44
C TYR A 375 12.27 12.64 -15.04
N TRP A 376 11.38 13.61 -14.86
CA TRP A 376 11.13 14.21 -13.55
C TRP A 376 10.44 13.25 -12.58
N LEU A 377 9.49 12.43 -13.06
CA LEU A 377 8.84 11.40 -12.23
C LEU A 377 9.87 10.37 -11.74
N THR A 378 10.76 9.91 -12.62
CA THR A 378 11.82 8.96 -12.28
C THR A 378 12.79 9.56 -11.27
N ALA A 379 13.26 10.80 -11.49
CA ALA A 379 14.12 11.50 -10.53
C ALA A 379 13.43 11.69 -9.16
N CYS A 380 12.15 12.05 -9.16
CA CYS A 380 11.37 12.21 -7.95
C CYS A 380 11.22 10.88 -7.19
N PHE A 381 10.86 9.82 -7.91
CA PHE A 381 10.73 8.47 -7.36
C PHE A 381 12.04 7.99 -6.74
N THR A 382 13.15 8.10 -7.49
CA THR A 382 14.45 7.60 -7.05
C THR A 382 14.93 8.31 -5.79
N VAL A 383 14.77 9.64 -5.71
CA VAL A 383 15.10 10.42 -4.50
C VAL A 383 14.24 9.98 -3.32
N THR A 384 12.92 9.81 -3.51
CA THR A 384 12.04 9.37 -2.42
C THR A 384 12.36 7.96 -1.93
N SER A 385 12.52 6.98 -2.83
CA SER A 385 12.84 5.60 -2.47
C SER A 385 14.24 5.47 -1.87
N LEU A 386 15.22 6.22 -2.39
CA LEU A 386 16.59 6.21 -1.87
C LEU A 386 16.64 6.76 -0.45
N GLY A 387 15.82 7.78 -0.12
CA GLY A 387 15.81 8.33 1.23
C GLY A 387 15.37 7.36 2.32
N PHE A 388 14.43 6.45 2.02
CA PHE A 388 14.06 5.35 2.93
C PHE A 388 15.08 4.21 2.90
N ALA A 389 15.74 3.98 1.77
CA ALA A 389 16.82 3.00 1.66
C ALA A 389 18.06 3.38 2.48
N MET A 390 18.42 4.67 2.47
CA MET A 390 19.72 5.16 2.91
C MET A 390 19.99 4.88 4.39
N SER A 391 19.00 5.10 5.26
CA SER A 391 19.16 4.87 6.70
C SER A 391 19.48 3.41 7.02
N SER A 392 18.89 2.49 6.25
CA SER A 392 19.11 1.06 6.36
C SER A 392 20.43 0.62 5.75
N LEU A 393 20.77 1.21 4.60
CA LEU A 393 22.03 0.99 3.88
C LEU A 393 23.26 1.47 4.66
N MET A 394 23.09 2.23 5.75
CA MET A 394 24.18 2.63 6.67
C MET A 394 24.34 1.69 7.88
N LYS A 395 23.44 0.73 8.12
CA LYS A 395 23.45 -0.17 9.28
C LYS A 395 23.78 -1.61 8.86
N ASP A 396 24.81 -2.21 9.49
CA ASP A 396 25.48 -3.48 9.10
C ASP A 396 24.58 -4.71 8.89
N TYR A 397 23.41 -4.79 9.53
CA TYR A 397 22.69 -6.06 9.68
C TYR A 397 21.75 -6.44 8.52
N SER A 398 21.47 -5.57 7.54
CA SER A 398 20.47 -5.89 6.48
C SER A 398 20.67 -5.21 5.11
N HIS A 399 21.90 -4.93 4.71
CA HIS A 399 22.20 -4.24 3.44
C HIS A 399 21.61 -4.92 2.20
N TRP A 400 21.73 -6.25 2.12
CA TRP A 400 21.35 -6.99 0.92
C TRP A 400 19.83 -6.99 0.69
N LEU A 401 19.02 -7.29 1.71
CA LEU A 401 17.55 -7.33 1.60
C LEU A 401 16.95 -5.96 1.26
N ASN A 402 17.54 -4.88 1.78
CA ASN A 402 17.09 -3.51 1.47
C ASN A 402 17.47 -3.10 0.05
N PHE A 403 18.67 -3.48 -0.39
CA PHE A 403 19.13 -3.24 -1.75
C PHE A 403 18.29 -4.01 -2.78
N THR A 404 18.01 -5.29 -2.55
CA THR A 404 17.16 -6.10 -3.44
C THR A 404 15.72 -5.57 -3.47
N SER A 405 15.19 -5.12 -2.33
CA SER A 405 13.89 -4.45 -2.26
C SER A 405 13.87 -3.13 -3.06
N LEU A 406 14.95 -2.33 -2.99
CA LEU A 406 15.09 -1.09 -3.77
C LEU A 406 15.12 -1.35 -5.28
N LEU A 407 15.88 -2.35 -5.72
CA LEU A 407 15.95 -2.74 -7.12
C LEU A 407 14.60 -3.28 -7.62
N SER A 408 13.93 -4.12 -6.81
CA SER A 408 12.59 -4.65 -7.12
C SER A 408 11.55 -3.54 -7.31
N LEU A 409 11.58 -2.53 -6.42
CA LEU A 409 10.68 -1.38 -6.48
C LEU A 409 10.95 -0.50 -7.71
N ASN A 410 12.23 -0.26 -8.05
CA ASN A 410 12.61 0.44 -9.28
C ASN A 410 12.15 -0.33 -10.52
N LEU A 411 12.35 -1.64 -10.54
CA LEU A 411 11.95 -2.49 -11.64
C LEU A 411 10.44 -2.40 -11.93
N LEU A 412 9.59 -2.45 -10.89
CA LEU A 412 8.14 -2.26 -11.03
C LEU A 412 7.77 -0.92 -11.66
N VAL A 413 8.47 0.15 -11.29
CA VAL A 413 8.27 1.47 -11.90
C VAL A 413 8.71 1.49 -13.36
N PHE A 414 9.84 0.86 -13.69
CA PHE A 414 10.30 0.81 -15.08
C PHE A 414 9.39 -0.02 -15.99
N VAL A 415 8.84 -1.15 -15.50
CA VAL A 415 7.81 -1.90 -16.23
C VAL A 415 6.57 -1.03 -16.47
N SER A 416 6.17 -0.25 -15.47
CA SER A 416 5.06 0.71 -15.59
C SER A 416 5.38 1.84 -16.59
N LEU A 417 6.62 2.34 -16.62
CA LEU A 417 7.08 3.36 -17.56
C LEU A 417 7.13 2.86 -19.00
N ILE A 418 7.49 1.59 -19.24
CA ILE A 418 7.40 0.96 -20.57
C ILE A 418 5.96 1.08 -21.09
N ALA A 419 4.98 0.70 -20.28
CA ALA A 419 3.57 0.83 -20.66
C ALA A 419 3.13 2.29 -20.83
N ALA A 420 3.66 3.22 -20.03
CA ALA A 420 3.28 4.63 -20.06
C ALA A 420 3.88 5.42 -21.24
N LEU A 421 5.07 5.04 -21.72
CA LEU A 421 5.87 5.80 -22.69
C LEU A 421 5.91 5.19 -24.09
N SER A 422 5.60 3.90 -24.26
CA SER A 422 5.69 3.27 -25.58
C SER A 422 4.47 3.61 -26.45
N PRO A 423 4.63 4.35 -27.56
CA PRO A 423 3.52 4.68 -28.45
C PRO A 423 3.02 3.45 -29.24
N GLN A 424 1.76 3.51 -29.65
CA GLN A 424 1.15 2.48 -30.51
C GLN A 424 1.57 2.62 -31.98
N ARG A 425 1.30 1.56 -32.77
CA ARG A 425 1.63 1.48 -34.20
C ARG A 425 1.25 2.71 -35.04
N GLN A 426 0.03 3.25 -34.89
CA GLN A 426 -0.43 4.38 -35.71
C GLN A 426 0.44 5.62 -35.48
N THR A 427 0.67 5.97 -34.21
CA THR A 427 1.53 7.10 -33.83
C THR A 427 2.95 6.96 -34.37
N LEU A 428 3.52 5.74 -34.30
CA LEU A 428 4.85 5.45 -34.85
C LEU A 428 4.89 5.51 -36.38
N GLN A 429 3.81 5.09 -37.03
CA GLN A 429 3.69 5.17 -38.49
C GLN A 429 3.69 6.62 -38.96
N ASP A 430 2.93 7.49 -38.28
CA ASP A 430 2.89 8.91 -38.58
C ASP A 430 4.27 9.55 -38.35
N TRP A 431 4.91 9.23 -37.23
CA TRP A 431 6.26 9.68 -36.94
C TRP A 431 7.28 9.25 -38.01
N ALA A 432 7.25 7.97 -38.40
CA ALA A 432 8.17 7.44 -39.41
C ALA A 432 8.00 8.09 -40.78
N ARG A 433 6.78 8.53 -41.14
CA ARG A 433 6.48 9.29 -42.36
C ARG A 433 7.06 10.70 -42.28
N TYR A 434 6.70 11.48 -41.26
CA TYR A 434 7.16 12.87 -41.10
C TYR A 434 8.68 12.98 -40.97
N ARG A 435 9.33 11.98 -40.36
CA ARG A 435 10.79 11.92 -40.26
C ARG A 435 11.50 11.90 -41.63
N ARG A 436 10.92 11.25 -42.65
CA ARG A 436 11.56 11.19 -43.98
C ARG A 436 11.68 12.58 -44.61
N GLU A 437 10.74 13.46 -44.29
CA GLU A 437 10.70 14.83 -44.79
C GLU A 437 11.65 15.76 -44.01
N ARG A 438 11.84 15.54 -42.70
CA ARG A 438 12.69 16.38 -41.84
C ARG A 438 13.88 15.62 -41.25
N LYS A 439 15.07 15.76 -41.86
CA LYS A 439 16.28 15.01 -41.50
C LYS A 439 17.04 15.50 -40.25
N SER A 440 16.83 16.73 -39.77
CA SER A 440 17.85 17.45 -39.00
C SER A 440 17.82 17.36 -37.45
N ALA A 441 17.05 16.47 -36.81
CA ALA A 441 17.06 16.40 -35.33
C ALA A 441 16.65 15.03 -34.72
N LEU A 442 17.23 13.91 -35.19
CA LEU A 442 16.83 12.56 -34.75
C LEU A 442 16.91 12.35 -33.22
N ILE A 443 18.02 12.70 -32.60
CA ILE A 443 18.25 12.43 -31.16
C ILE A 443 17.31 13.28 -30.31
N HIS A 444 17.16 14.56 -30.65
CA HIS A 444 16.23 15.45 -29.97
C HIS A 444 14.79 14.93 -30.07
N ASP A 445 14.38 14.46 -31.25
CA ASP A 445 13.06 13.87 -31.47
C ASP A 445 12.88 12.54 -30.72
N LEU A 446 13.92 11.72 -30.59
CA LEU A 446 13.85 10.48 -29.78
C LEU A 446 13.78 10.76 -28.27
N LEU A 447 14.43 11.82 -27.79
CA LEU A 447 14.43 12.19 -26.37
C LEU A 447 13.17 12.95 -25.96
N TRP A 448 12.68 13.87 -26.80
CA TRP A 448 11.61 14.78 -26.43
C TRP A 448 10.33 14.58 -27.25
N GLY A 449 10.44 14.00 -28.45
CA GLY A 449 9.32 13.80 -29.36
C GLY A 449 8.33 12.77 -28.83
N GLU A 450 7.05 13.16 -28.80
CA GLU A 450 5.98 12.34 -28.22
C GLU A 450 5.55 11.18 -29.09
N LYS A 451 5.74 11.31 -30.42
CA LYS A 451 5.33 10.29 -31.39
C LYS A 451 6.45 9.31 -31.72
N SER A 452 7.67 9.61 -31.28
CA SER A 452 8.85 8.80 -31.57
C SER A 452 8.96 7.60 -30.62
N PRO A 453 9.68 6.53 -31.00
CA PRO A 453 9.84 5.33 -30.17
C PRO A 453 10.26 5.64 -28.73
N GLY A 454 9.73 4.87 -27.77
CA GLY A 454 9.95 5.09 -26.35
C GLY A 454 11.32 4.63 -25.83
N LEU A 455 12.03 3.78 -26.58
CA LEU A 455 13.22 3.07 -26.11
C LEU A 455 14.33 4.00 -25.58
N LEU A 456 14.69 5.05 -26.32
CA LEU A 456 15.73 5.99 -25.89
C LEU A 456 15.29 6.80 -24.65
N ALA A 457 14.00 7.11 -24.53
CA ALA A 457 13.48 7.78 -23.35
C ALA A 457 13.52 6.88 -22.11
N ILE A 458 13.23 5.59 -22.27
CA ILE A 458 13.36 4.60 -21.18
C ILE A 458 14.83 4.47 -20.77
N ALA A 459 15.76 4.43 -21.73
CA ALA A 459 17.20 4.44 -21.45
C ALA A 459 17.65 5.68 -20.67
N LEU A 460 17.14 6.87 -21.00
CA LEU A 460 17.45 8.08 -20.24
C LEU A 460 16.84 8.07 -18.83
N ASN A 461 15.60 7.58 -18.66
CA ASN A 461 15.03 7.38 -17.32
C ASN A 461 15.89 6.42 -16.48
N LEU A 462 16.35 5.32 -17.08
CA LEU A 462 17.25 4.36 -16.44
C LEU A 462 18.57 5.04 -16.01
N ALA A 463 19.16 5.86 -16.86
CA ALA A 463 20.36 6.63 -16.52
C ALA A 463 20.13 7.62 -15.36
N ILE A 464 18.99 8.31 -15.37
CA ILE A 464 18.58 9.24 -14.29
C ILE A 464 18.43 8.49 -12.96
N ALA A 465 17.86 7.28 -12.97
CA ALA A 465 17.73 6.45 -11.79
C ALA A 465 19.06 5.87 -11.32
N SER A 466 19.91 5.43 -12.25
CA SER A 466 21.16 4.75 -11.91
C SER A 466 22.17 5.66 -11.22
N ILE A 467 22.20 6.96 -11.53
CA ILE A 467 23.21 7.87 -10.97
C ILE A 467 23.06 7.98 -9.43
N PRO A 468 21.90 8.37 -8.85
CA PRO A 468 21.72 8.42 -7.41
C PRO A 468 21.85 7.05 -6.74
N LEU A 469 21.36 5.98 -7.39
CA LEU A 469 21.45 4.62 -6.86
C LEU A 469 22.92 4.17 -6.72
N SER A 470 23.74 4.41 -7.74
CA SER A 470 25.17 4.11 -7.69
C SER A 470 25.86 4.88 -6.56
N VAL A 471 25.56 6.17 -6.39
CA VAL A 471 26.09 6.98 -5.28
C VAL A 471 25.69 6.40 -3.92
N GLY A 472 24.43 5.97 -3.76
CA GLY A 472 23.96 5.30 -2.56
C GLY A 472 24.68 3.98 -2.29
N ILE A 473 24.89 3.16 -3.33
CA ILE A 473 25.63 1.89 -3.25
C ILE A 473 27.06 2.13 -2.77
N PHE A 474 27.77 3.10 -3.38
CA PHE A 474 29.14 3.43 -2.97
C PHE A 474 29.24 3.88 -1.51
N TYR A 475 28.28 4.67 -1.04
CA TYR A 475 28.27 5.13 0.35
C TYR A 475 27.96 4.01 1.34
N SER A 476 27.17 3.02 0.93
CA SER A 476 26.67 1.93 1.79
C SER A 476 27.63 0.76 2.00
N ASN A 477 28.86 0.83 1.48
CA ASN A 477 29.80 -0.30 1.43
C ASN A 477 29.23 -1.60 0.84
N ALA A 478 28.10 -1.55 0.10
CA ALA A 478 27.40 -2.71 -0.45
C ALA A 478 28.17 -3.45 -1.58
N GLY A 479 29.43 -3.09 -1.81
CA GLY A 479 30.37 -3.78 -2.68
C GLY A 479 30.11 -3.58 -4.18
N LEU A 480 31.07 -4.09 -4.97
CA LEU A 480 31.03 -4.03 -6.43
C LEU A 480 29.94 -4.92 -7.04
N THR A 481 29.53 -5.99 -6.34
CA THR A 481 28.46 -6.90 -6.74
C THR A 481 27.11 -6.19 -6.89
N SER A 482 26.79 -5.25 -6.00
CA SER A 482 25.55 -4.45 -6.07
C SER A 482 25.50 -3.54 -7.30
N LEU A 483 26.65 -2.96 -7.70
CA LEU A 483 26.76 -2.18 -8.94
C LEU A 483 26.56 -3.05 -10.18
N VAL A 484 27.15 -4.25 -10.19
CA VAL A 484 26.97 -5.22 -11.27
C VAL A 484 25.50 -5.63 -11.39
N GLY A 485 24.82 -5.89 -10.27
CA GLY A 485 23.39 -6.21 -10.25
C GLY A 485 22.50 -5.09 -10.78
N LEU A 486 22.86 -3.84 -10.48
CA LEU A 486 22.19 -2.69 -11.07
C LEU A 486 22.35 -2.71 -12.60
N ILE A 487 23.56 -2.92 -13.14
CA ILE A 487 23.81 -2.95 -14.58
C ILE A 487 22.98 -4.04 -15.29
N PHE A 488 22.95 -5.27 -14.75
CA PHE A 488 22.10 -6.34 -15.28
C PHE A 488 20.63 -5.95 -15.30
N THR A 489 20.13 -5.36 -14.20
CA THR A 489 18.73 -4.92 -14.11
C THR A 489 18.42 -3.85 -15.17
N LEU A 490 19.32 -2.88 -15.40
CA LEU A 490 19.13 -1.85 -16.43
C LEU A 490 19.06 -2.46 -17.84
N ASN A 491 19.97 -3.39 -18.15
CA ASN A 491 20.01 -4.05 -19.45
C ASN A 491 18.73 -4.85 -19.73
N LEU A 492 18.25 -5.62 -18.76
CA LEU A 492 17.02 -6.40 -18.90
C LEU A 492 15.78 -5.53 -19.11
N VAL A 493 15.68 -4.40 -18.39
CA VAL A 493 14.61 -3.42 -18.63
C VAL A 493 14.67 -2.88 -20.07
N LEU A 494 15.86 -2.62 -20.62
CA LEU A 494 16.02 -2.18 -22.01
C LEU A 494 15.60 -3.26 -23.01
N VAL A 495 15.95 -4.52 -22.77
CA VAL A 495 15.47 -5.66 -23.57
C VAL A 495 13.93 -5.69 -23.57
N TYR A 496 13.31 -5.56 -22.40
CA TYR A 496 11.86 -5.63 -22.25
C TYR A 496 11.17 -4.44 -22.91
N ALA A 497 11.75 -3.24 -22.79
CA ALA A 497 11.29 -2.04 -23.48
C ALA A 497 11.34 -2.21 -25.00
N ALA A 498 12.40 -2.81 -25.53
CA ALA A 498 12.55 -3.04 -26.96
C ALA A 498 11.56 -4.09 -27.48
N ILE A 499 11.37 -5.20 -26.74
CA ILE A 499 10.35 -6.22 -27.04
C ILE A 499 8.95 -5.58 -27.02
N ALA A 500 8.62 -4.83 -25.96
CA ALA A 500 7.32 -4.17 -25.84
C ALA A 500 7.04 -3.23 -27.01
N GLN A 501 8.04 -2.42 -27.39
CA GLN A 501 7.92 -1.49 -28.51
C GLN A 501 7.70 -2.21 -29.85
N LEU A 502 8.36 -3.35 -30.07
CA LEU A 502 8.16 -4.19 -31.25
C LEU A 502 6.78 -4.83 -31.27
N MET A 503 6.29 -5.33 -30.14
CA MET A 503 4.94 -5.89 -30.03
C MET A 503 3.85 -4.83 -30.30
N LEU A 504 4.06 -3.59 -29.85
CA LEU A 504 3.15 -2.49 -30.13
C LEU A 504 3.12 -2.07 -31.62
N LEU A 505 4.08 -2.53 -32.44
CA LEU A 505 4.06 -2.38 -33.90
C LEU A 505 3.27 -3.48 -34.61
N MET A 506 2.81 -4.51 -33.90
CA MET A 506 1.98 -5.56 -34.49
C MET A 506 0.70 -4.99 -35.10
N LYS A 507 0.25 -5.61 -36.20
CA LYS A 507 -0.95 -5.20 -36.94
C LYS A 507 -2.26 -5.52 -36.22
N THR A 508 -2.22 -6.25 -35.10
CA THR A 508 -3.40 -6.68 -34.36
C THR A 508 -4.07 -5.51 -33.62
N PRO A 509 -5.42 -5.50 -33.49
CA PRO A 509 -6.14 -4.45 -32.78
C PRO A 509 -5.89 -4.52 -31.26
N LYS A 510 -5.73 -5.73 -30.71
CA LYS A 510 -5.49 -5.99 -29.27
C LYS A 510 -4.00 -6.05 -28.90
N ARG A 511 -3.12 -5.41 -29.68
CA ARG A 511 -1.65 -5.43 -29.45
C ARG A 511 -1.21 -5.01 -28.06
N ALA A 512 -1.91 -4.08 -27.41
CA ALA A 512 -1.59 -3.64 -26.05
C ALA A 512 -1.78 -4.77 -25.03
N ILE A 513 -2.83 -5.59 -25.19
CA ILE A 513 -3.10 -6.76 -24.33
C ILE A 513 -2.03 -7.83 -24.56
N TRP A 514 -1.69 -8.11 -25.82
CA TRP A 514 -0.60 -9.05 -26.14
C TRP A 514 0.73 -8.59 -25.56
N THR A 515 1.04 -7.29 -25.68
CA THR A 515 2.27 -6.72 -25.12
C THR A 515 2.30 -6.85 -23.61
N ALA A 516 1.22 -6.49 -22.92
CA ALA A 516 1.12 -6.62 -21.47
C ALA A 516 1.23 -8.08 -21.01
N GLY A 517 0.51 -8.99 -21.66
CA GLY A 517 0.56 -10.43 -21.37
C GLY A 517 1.96 -11.01 -21.56
N THR A 518 2.63 -10.67 -22.66
CA THR A 518 4.01 -11.13 -22.90
C THR A 518 5.00 -10.55 -21.91
N LEU A 519 4.90 -9.26 -21.54
CA LEU A 519 5.75 -8.69 -20.49
C LEU A 519 5.55 -9.41 -19.16
N VAL A 520 4.31 -9.68 -18.74
CA VAL A 520 4.02 -10.44 -17.52
C VAL A 520 4.60 -11.85 -17.58
N VAL A 521 4.39 -12.55 -18.70
CA VAL A 521 4.91 -13.91 -18.89
C VAL A 521 6.43 -13.92 -18.85
N ILE A 522 7.11 -13.06 -19.60
CA ILE A 522 8.59 -13.02 -19.62
C ILE A 522 9.15 -12.57 -18.26
N SER A 523 8.42 -11.76 -17.51
CA SER A 523 8.84 -11.29 -16.17
C SER A 523 8.73 -12.39 -15.10
N LEU A 524 7.65 -13.17 -15.10
CA LEU A 524 7.33 -14.11 -14.01
C LEU A 524 7.66 -15.57 -14.33
N LEU A 525 7.51 -15.99 -15.59
CA LEU A 525 7.61 -17.39 -15.97
C LEU A 525 9.05 -17.94 -15.87
N PRO A 526 10.11 -17.20 -16.26
CA PRO A 526 11.49 -17.70 -16.09
C PRO A 526 11.85 -18.05 -14.64
N PRO A 527 11.68 -17.18 -13.61
CA PRO A 527 11.98 -17.57 -12.24
C PRO A 527 11.07 -18.69 -11.72
N LEU A 528 9.80 -18.74 -12.15
CA LEU A 528 8.90 -19.85 -11.78
C LEU A 528 9.33 -21.19 -12.37
N ILE A 529 9.81 -21.23 -13.62
CA ILE A 529 10.33 -22.45 -14.23
C ILE A 529 11.62 -22.88 -13.54
N LEU A 530 12.54 -21.96 -13.28
CA LEU A 530 13.81 -22.29 -12.61
C LEU A 530 13.57 -22.84 -11.21
N THR A 531 12.68 -22.22 -10.45
CA THR A 531 12.29 -22.69 -9.11
C THR A 531 11.55 -24.04 -9.16
N TRP A 532 10.65 -24.24 -10.12
CA TRP A 532 9.93 -25.52 -10.30
C TRP A 532 10.86 -26.66 -10.73
N LEU A 533 11.91 -26.35 -11.51
CA LEU A 533 12.97 -27.30 -11.88
C LEU A 533 14.02 -27.48 -10.77
N SER A 534 13.84 -26.89 -9.59
CA SER A 534 14.78 -26.92 -8.48
C SER A 534 16.18 -26.37 -8.83
N ILE A 535 16.27 -25.53 -9.87
CA ILE A 535 17.50 -24.85 -10.27
C ILE A 535 17.65 -23.61 -9.39
N SER A 536 18.38 -23.75 -8.29
CA SER A 536 18.66 -22.65 -7.37
C SER A 536 19.73 -21.70 -7.94
N PRO A 537 19.74 -20.42 -7.52
CA PRO A 537 20.78 -19.47 -7.91
C PRO A 537 22.20 -19.91 -7.52
N GLY A 538 22.34 -20.76 -6.50
CA GLY A 538 23.61 -21.08 -5.84
C GLY A 538 24.42 -22.25 -6.41
N ASN A 539 23.81 -23.43 -6.59
CA ASN A 539 24.58 -24.66 -6.82
C ASN A 539 24.70 -25.06 -8.30
N ASP A 540 23.67 -24.82 -9.14
CA ASP A 540 23.62 -25.43 -10.48
C ASP A 540 23.15 -24.47 -11.60
N GLY A 541 22.72 -23.24 -11.29
CA GLY A 541 21.93 -22.41 -12.21
C GLY A 541 22.23 -20.92 -12.27
N GLY A 542 23.31 -20.44 -11.63
CA GLY A 542 23.57 -19.00 -11.47
C GLY A 542 23.52 -18.20 -12.78
N GLY A 543 24.01 -18.78 -13.89
CA GLY A 543 23.97 -18.13 -15.20
C GLY A 543 22.57 -17.90 -15.78
N LEU A 544 21.63 -18.82 -15.55
CA LEU A 544 20.25 -18.69 -16.04
C LEU A 544 19.45 -17.65 -15.26
N TRP A 545 19.74 -17.53 -13.96
CA TRP A 545 19.13 -16.53 -13.09
C TRP A 545 19.53 -15.10 -13.46
N LEU A 546 20.72 -14.89 -14.02
CA LEU A 546 21.16 -13.58 -14.52
C LEU A 546 20.32 -13.04 -15.69
N PHE A 547 19.65 -13.92 -16.46
CA PHE A 547 18.72 -13.51 -17.52
C PHE A 547 17.29 -13.22 -17.03
N THR A 548 17.03 -13.43 -15.73
CA THR A 548 15.72 -13.15 -15.12
C THR A 548 15.69 -11.73 -14.58
N LEU A 549 14.50 -11.21 -14.31
CA LEU A 549 14.29 -9.91 -13.66
C LEU A 549 14.88 -9.78 -12.25
N TYR A 550 15.45 -10.85 -11.70
CA TYR A 550 16.01 -10.95 -10.37
C TYR A 550 17.49 -11.37 -10.43
N PRO A 551 18.35 -10.68 -11.22
CA PRO A 551 19.72 -11.13 -11.45
C PRO A 551 20.56 -11.12 -10.16
N TRP A 552 20.18 -10.30 -9.18
CA TRP A 552 20.90 -10.16 -7.91
C TRP A 552 20.92 -11.44 -7.06
N GLU A 553 19.96 -12.34 -7.23
CA GLU A 553 19.90 -13.62 -6.51
C GLU A 553 21.07 -14.55 -6.89
N ALA A 554 21.64 -14.38 -8.09
CA ALA A 554 22.72 -15.21 -8.60
C ALA A 554 24.12 -14.58 -8.50
N LEU A 555 24.21 -13.28 -8.20
CA LEU A 555 25.48 -12.55 -8.24
C LEU A 555 26.50 -13.05 -7.22
N SER A 556 26.07 -13.51 -6.05
CA SER A 556 26.96 -14.05 -5.01
C SER A 556 27.57 -15.40 -5.38
N TYR A 557 27.05 -16.07 -6.40
CA TYR A 557 27.42 -17.42 -6.79
C TYR A 557 28.02 -17.50 -8.22
N ALA A 558 27.76 -16.49 -9.05
CA ALA A 558 28.26 -16.43 -10.42
C ALA A 558 29.75 -16.04 -10.48
N SER A 559 30.53 -16.72 -11.33
CA SER A 559 31.92 -16.31 -11.60
C SER A 559 31.96 -15.02 -12.42
N GLU A 560 33.04 -14.24 -12.26
CA GLU A 560 33.24 -12.98 -13.01
C GLU A 560 33.20 -13.18 -14.53
N MET A 561 33.79 -14.28 -15.01
CA MET A 561 33.78 -14.64 -16.43
C MET A 561 32.36 -14.92 -16.94
N LEU A 562 31.54 -15.65 -16.16
CA LEU A 562 30.15 -15.93 -16.51
C LEU A 562 29.34 -14.62 -16.57
N MET A 563 29.52 -13.73 -15.59
CA MET A 563 28.85 -12.43 -15.58
C MET A 563 29.19 -11.61 -16.82
N LEU A 564 30.47 -11.54 -17.23
CA LEU A 564 30.87 -10.85 -18.45
C LEU A 564 30.24 -11.44 -19.71
N GLN A 565 30.19 -12.78 -19.82
CA GLN A 565 29.58 -13.46 -20.95
C GLN A 565 28.09 -13.15 -21.07
N VAL A 566 27.34 -13.23 -19.96
CA VAL A 566 25.89 -12.92 -19.95
C VAL A 566 25.66 -11.47 -20.35
N LEU A 567 26.44 -10.53 -19.81
CA LEU A 567 26.31 -9.12 -20.10
C LEU A 567 26.59 -8.81 -21.59
N LEU A 568 27.56 -9.48 -22.22
CA LEU A 568 27.78 -9.37 -23.67
C LEU A 568 26.60 -9.91 -24.47
N ILE A 569 25.99 -11.03 -24.04
CA ILE A 569 24.80 -11.60 -24.69
C ILE A 569 23.62 -10.62 -24.61
N GLU A 570 23.40 -9.98 -23.46
CA GLU A 570 22.37 -8.96 -23.27
C GLU A 570 22.58 -7.77 -24.21
N TRP A 571 23.80 -7.27 -24.33
CA TRP A 571 24.12 -6.17 -25.24
C TRP A 571 23.91 -6.54 -26.71
N ILE A 572 24.29 -7.76 -27.11
CA ILE A 572 23.99 -8.28 -28.46
C ILE A 572 22.47 -8.34 -28.67
N ALA A 573 21.70 -8.80 -27.68
CA ALA A 573 20.26 -8.87 -27.75
C ALA A 573 19.62 -7.47 -27.90
N VAL A 574 20.02 -6.49 -27.07
CA VAL A 574 19.55 -5.10 -27.16
C VAL A 574 19.88 -4.50 -28.53
N GLY A 575 21.12 -4.67 -29.00
CA GLY A 575 21.56 -4.20 -30.32
C GLY A 575 20.75 -4.82 -31.46
N GLY A 576 20.55 -6.14 -31.41
CA GLY A 576 19.74 -6.89 -32.38
C GLY A 576 18.29 -6.39 -32.42
N LEU A 577 17.66 -6.23 -31.26
CA LEU A 577 16.28 -5.71 -31.15
C LEU A 577 16.17 -4.27 -31.67
N CYS A 578 17.15 -3.41 -31.40
CA CYS A 578 17.20 -2.05 -31.94
C CYS A 578 17.29 -2.04 -33.48
N ILE A 579 18.08 -2.93 -34.06
CA ILE A 579 18.19 -3.08 -35.52
C ILE A 579 16.85 -3.54 -36.11
N VAL A 580 16.21 -4.54 -35.49
CA VAL A 580 14.89 -5.04 -35.92
C VAL A 580 13.84 -3.93 -35.84
N LEU A 581 13.80 -3.18 -34.73
CA LEU A 581 12.88 -2.06 -34.53
C LEU A 581 13.09 -0.97 -35.60
N THR A 582 14.34 -0.62 -35.88
CA THR A 582 14.68 0.36 -36.91
C THR A 582 14.25 -0.10 -38.30
N ARG A 583 14.47 -1.37 -38.64
CA ARG A 583 14.04 -1.97 -39.91
C ARG A 583 12.50 -1.95 -40.04
N GLN A 584 11.78 -2.30 -38.98
CA GLN A 584 10.31 -2.29 -38.97
C GLN A 584 9.74 -0.87 -39.10
N LEU A 585 10.30 0.11 -38.39
CA LEU A 585 9.88 1.51 -38.51
C LEU A 585 10.08 2.07 -39.91
N ARG A 586 11.21 1.72 -40.57
CA ARG A 586 11.45 2.11 -41.98
C ARG A 586 10.40 1.54 -42.92
N LYS A 587 10.04 0.25 -42.76
CA LYS A 587 9.00 -0.41 -43.56
C LYS A 587 7.62 0.20 -43.34
N VAL A 588 7.25 0.48 -42.09
CA VAL A 588 5.94 1.06 -41.75
C VAL A 588 5.79 2.51 -42.23
N GLY A 589 6.90 3.25 -42.31
CA GLY A 589 6.96 4.61 -42.85
C GLY A 589 6.95 4.71 -44.38
N GLU A 590 6.91 3.60 -45.13
CA GLU A 590 6.78 3.64 -46.59
C GLU A 590 5.36 4.05 -47.01
N SER A 591 5.27 4.95 -48.01
CA SER A 591 3.96 5.40 -48.49
C SER A 591 3.28 4.28 -49.29
N ALA A 592 1.98 4.13 -49.11
CA ALA A 592 1.18 3.21 -49.90
C ALA A 592 1.25 3.56 -51.40
N THR A 593 1.39 4.85 -51.74
CA THR A 593 1.61 5.31 -53.12
C THR A 593 2.91 4.80 -53.73
N LYS A 594 4.01 4.72 -52.98
CA LYS A 594 5.27 4.16 -53.49
C LYS A 594 5.16 2.65 -53.74
N ALA A 595 4.45 1.93 -52.88
CA ALA A 595 4.15 0.50 -53.08
C ALA A 595 3.20 0.28 -54.28
N LEU A 596 2.18 1.13 -54.45
CA LEU A 596 1.25 1.09 -55.59
C LEU A 596 1.92 1.45 -56.92
N LEU A 597 2.83 2.44 -56.93
CA LEU A 597 3.58 2.83 -58.13
C LEU A 597 4.64 1.79 -58.51
N ALA A 598 5.31 1.17 -57.52
CA ALA A 598 6.24 0.06 -57.76
C ALA A 598 5.52 -1.20 -58.27
N GLY A 599 4.27 -1.45 -57.84
CA GLY A 599 3.43 -2.53 -58.37
C GLY A 599 2.84 -2.24 -59.75
N ARG A 600 2.72 -0.95 -60.16
CA ARG A 600 2.33 -0.57 -61.53
C ARG A 600 3.48 -0.67 -62.52
N SER A 601 4.72 -0.42 -62.10
CA SER A 601 5.89 -0.57 -62.97
C SER A 601 6.20 -2.03 -63.35
N SER A 602 5.68 -3.02 -62.62
CA SER A 602 5.85 -4.44 -62.94
C SER A 602 4.74 -5.05 -63.82
N VAL A 603 3.79 -4.23 -64.31
CA VAL A 603 2.67 -4.66 -65.18
C VAL A 603 2.80 -4.10 -66.61
N ASN A 604 3.85 -3.30 -66.87
CA ASN A 604 4.07 -2.65 -68.17
C ASN A 604 5.30 -3.17 -68.94
N ASP A 605 5.82 -4.35 -68.58
CA ASP A 605 6.81 -5.08 -69.38
C ASP A 605 6.21 -6.36 -69.96
#